data_AF-M8CAP4-F1
#
_entry.id   AF-M8CAP4-F1
#
_cell.length_a   1.000
_cell.length_b   1.000
_cell.length_c   1.000
_cell.angle_alpha   90.00
_cell.angle_beta   90.00
_cell.angle_gamma   90.00
#
_symmetry.space_group_name_H-M   'P 1'
#
loop_
_entity.id
_entity.type
_entity.pdbx_description
1 polymer ?
#
loop_
_entity_poly.entity_id
_entity_poly.type
_entity_poly.pdbx_seq_one_letter_code
_entity_poly.pdbx_strand_id
1 'polypeptide(L)'
;MILVWYLLNIYFNIYNKLVLKAVPFPYTITTFQFASGSFFITLMWLLNLHPKPRLSLQQYAKILPLALIHMMGNVFTNMSLGKVAVSFTHTIKAMEPFFSVLFSVLLLGQTPSLLAVGSLVPVVGGVVLASMTEVSFNWLVVILPLVNIPNVKGLGKH
;
A
#
# COMPACT_ATOMS: atom_id res chain seq x y z
N MET A 1 18.45 -9.37 8.04
CA MET A 1 17.68 -8.14 7.72
C MET A 1 16.35 -8.43 7.02
N ILE A 2 16.33 -9.27 5.97
CA ILE A 2 15.10 -9.63 5.23
C ILE A 2 14.04 -10.33 6.11
N LEU A 3 14.44 -11.32 6.92
CA LEU A 3 13.51 -12.04 7.82
C LEU A 3 12.83 -11.11 8.82
N VAL A 4 13.58 -10.21 9.44
CA VAL A 4 13.05 -9.22 10.41
C VAL A 4 12.03 -8.30 9.73
N TRP A 5 12.32 -7.86 8.51
CA TRP A 5 11.40 -7.03 7.73
C TRP A 5 10.08 -7.76 7.42
N TYR A 6 10.13 -9.04 7.05
CA TYR A 6 8.92 -9.85 6.83
C TYR A 6 8.13 -10.05 8.12
N LEU A 7 8.79 -10.41 9.23
CA LEU A 7 8.13 -10.61 10.52
C LEU A 7 7.42 -9.33 11.00
N LEU A 8 8.10 -8.18 10.93
CA LEU A 8 7.52 -6.89 11.29
C LEU A 8 6.36 -6.51 10.35
N ASN A 9 6.47 -6.78 9.05
CA ASN A 9 5.37 -6.54 8.11
C ASN A 9 4.16 -7.42 8.41
N ILE A 10 4.35 -8.71 8.68
CA ILE A 10 3.26 -9.63 9.04
C ILE A 10 2.55 -9.11 10.30
N TYR A 11 3.32 -8.80 11.34
CA TYR A 11 2.78 -8.24 12.58
C TYR A 11 2.01 -6.93 12.34
N PHE A 12 2.63 -5.98 11.62
CA PHE A 12 2.02 -4.70 11.26
C PHE A 12 0.68 -4.90 10.54
N ASN A 13 0.64 -5.76 9.51
CA ASN A 13 -0.58 -5.96 8.71
C ASN A 13 -1.70 -6.63 9.51
N ILE A 14 -1.39 -7.64 10.33
CA ILE A 14 -2.38 -8.31 11.18
C ILE A 14 -2.93 -7.31 12.21
N TYR A 15 -2.05 -6.60 12.92
CA TYR A 15 -2.46 -5.65 13.95
C TYR A 15 -3.27 -4.49 13.36
N ASN A 16 -2.84 -3.94 12.22
CA ASN A 16 -3.54 -2.87 11.53
C ASN A 16 -4.95 -3.29 11.11
N LYS A 17 -5.14 -4.53 10.63
CA LYS A 17 -6.49 -5.07 10.35
C LYS A 17 -7.34 -5.19 11.62
N LEU A 18 -6.77 -5.59 12.75
CA LEU A 18 -7.48 -5.66 14.03
C LEU A 18 -7.91 -4.26 14.52
N VAL A 19 -7.03 -3.27 14.40
CA VAL A 19 -7.34 -1.88 14.74
C VAL A 19 -8.43 -1.33 13.82
N LEU A 20 -8.34 -1.57 12.50
CA LEU A 20 -9.37 -1.16 11.54
C LEU A 20 -10.73 -1.81 11.79
N LYS A 21 -10.76 -3.04 12.35
CA LYS A 21 -12.01 -3.69 12.78
C LYS A 21 -12.63 -3.01 14.00
N ALA A 22 -11.83 -2.52 14.94
CA ALA A 22 -12.31 -1.85 16.15
C ALA A 22 -12.62 -0.35 15.89
N VAL A 23 -11.82 0.29 15.05
CA VAL A 23 -11.85 1.72 14.73
C VAL A 23 -11.79 1.87 13.21
N PRO A 24 -12.95 1.91 12.52
CA PRO A 24 -13.02 1.88 11.05
C PRO A 24 -12.73 3.24 10.40
N PHE A 25 -11.67 3.92 10.86
CA PHE A 25 -11.23 5.23 10.37
C PHE A 25 -9.83 5.15 9.74
N PRO A 26 -9.72 4.70 8.48
CA PRO A 26 -8.43 4.44 7.84
C PRO A 26 -7.55 5.68 7.70
N TYR A 27 -8.14 6.87 7.50
CA TYR A 27 -7.38 8.14 7.45
C TYR A 27 -6.74 8.49 8.78
N THR A 28 -7.48 8.33 9.88
CA THR A 28 -6.99 8.59 11.23
C THR A 28 -5.85 7.65 11.60
N ILE A 29 -6.01 6.35 11.29
CA ILE A 29 -4.97 5.35 11.53
C ILE A 29 -3.71 5.65 10.72
N THR A 30 -3.86 5.98 9.43
CA THR A 30 -2.73 6.34 8.56
C THR A 30 -2.02 7.60 9.07
N THR A 31 -2.78 8.61 9.51
CA THR A 31 -2.22 9.84 10.09
C THR A 31 -1.43 9.54 11.36
N PHE A 32 -1.95 8.69 12.25
CA PHE A 32 -1.24 8.29 13.46
C PHE A 32 0.05 7.50 13.15
N GLN A 33 0.02 6.62 12.14
CA GLN A 33 1.20 5.88 11.69
C GLN A 33 2.31 6.83 11.21
N PHE A 34 1.97 7.82 10.37
CA PHE A 34 2.94 8.83 9.93
C PHE A 34 3.41 9.73 11.07
N ALA A 35 2.51 10.18 11.95
CA ALA A 35 2.86 11.00 13.10
C ALA A 35 3.82 10.27 14.06
N SER A 36 3.56 8.99 14.34
CA SER A 36 4.42 8.12 15.15
C SER A 36 5.80 7.95 14.50
N GLY A 37 5.85 7.65 13.19
CA GLY A 37 7.11 7.57 12.44
C GLY A 37 7.91 8.89 12.48
N SER A 38 7.24 10.03 12.28
CA SER A 38 7.83 11.36 12.38
C SER A 38 8.32 11.68 13.79
N PHE A 39 7.60 11.24 14.83
CA PHE A 39 8.01 11.41 16.22
C PHE A 39 9.31 10.63 16.51
N PHE A 40 9.37 9.35 16.14
CA PHE A 40 10.57 8.53 16.38
C PHE A 40 11.80 9.02 15.61
N ILE A 41 11.66 9.42 14.35
CA ILE A 41 12.80 9.96 13.59
C ILE A 41 13.29 11.30 14.16
N THR A 42 12.36 12.15 14.62
CA THR A 42 12.71 13.41 15.27
C THR A 42 13.44 13.15 16.59
N LEU A 43 12.97 12.19 17.39
CA LEU A 43 13.63 11.78 18.62
C LEU A 43 15.05 11.24 18.35
N MET A 44 15.23 10.44 17.30
CA MET A 44 16.56 9.96 16.89
C MET A 44 17.51 11.10 16.52
N TRP A 45 17.02 12.16 15.85
CA TRP A 45 17.83 13.34 15.56
C TRP A 45 18.14 14.16 16.81
N LEU A 46 17.19 14.33 17.74
CA LEU A 46 17.40 15.06 18.99
C LEU A 46 18.43 14.36 19.90
N LEU A 47 18.40 13.03 19.94
CA LEU A 47 19.33 12.21 20.72
C LEU A 47 20.66 11.94 19.99
N ASN A 48 20.87 12.50 18.80
CA ASN A 48 22.04 12.24 17.94
C ASN A 48 22.31 10.74 17.65
N LEU A 49 21.26 9.91 17.66
CA LEU A 49 21.36 8.48 17.36
C LEU A 49 21.50 8.20 15.87
N HIS A 50 21.07 9.14 15.03
CA HIS A 50 21.18 9.04 13.58
C HIS A 50 21.55 10.41 12.97
N PRO A 51 22.47 10.46 11.98
CA PRO A 51 22.83 11.72 11.34
C PRO A 51 21.62 12.38 10.69
N LYS A 52 21.38 13.65 11.01
CA LYS A 52 20.32 14.43 10.39
C LYS A 52 20.67 14.67 8.90
N PRO A 53 19.77 14.33 7.95
CA PRO A 53 20.01 14.56 6.55
C PRO A 53 20.09 16.07 6.27
N ARG A 54 21.13 16.48 5.52
CA ARG A 54 21.31 17.86 5.05
C ARG A 54 20.82 17.96 3.61
N LEU A 55 19.55 18.34 3.44
CA LEU A 55 18.92 18.48 2.14
C LEU A 55 18.69 19.95 1.80
N SER A 56 18.99 20.35 0.57
CA SER A 56 18.61 21.66 0.04
C SER A 56 17.12 21.71 -0.27
N LEU A 57 16.54 22.91 -0.34
CA LEU A 57 15.12 23.10 -0.70
C LEU A 57 14.79 22.46 -2.07
N GLN A 58 15.74 22.47 -3.01
CA GLN A 58 15.60 21.84 -4.32
C GLN A 58 15.54 20.30 -4.21
N GLN A 59 16.26 19.70 -3.27
CA GLN A 59 16.19 18.25 -3.02
C GLN A 59 14.86 17.87 -2.37
N TYR A 60 14.34 18.71 -1.45
CA TYR A 60 12.99 18.52 -0.90
C TYR A 60 11.91 18.54 -1.98
N ALA A 61 11.99 19.48 -2.93
CA ALA A 61 11.04 19.55 -4.04
C ALA A 61 11.06 18.29 -4.92
N LYS A 62 12.23 17.65 -5.10
CA LYS A 62 12.36 16.39 -5.87
C LYS A 62 11.77 15.17 -5.17
N ILE A 63 11.85 15.10 -3.83
CA ILE A 63 11.31 13.97 -3.06
C ILE A 63 9.81 14.11 -2.76
N LEU A 64 9.27 15.33 -2.82
CA LEU A 64 7.88 15.60 -2.48
C LEU A 64 6.87 14.77 -3.30
N PRO A 65 6.98 14.64 -4.65
CA PRO A 65 6.06 13.81 -5.42
C PRO A 65 6.08 12.35 -4.98
N LEU A 66 7.27 11.81 -4.72
CA LEU A 66 7.43 10.43 -4.24
C LEU A 66 6.81 10.25 -2.85
N ALA A 67 7.01 11.21 -1.94
CA ALA A 67 6.42 11.19 -0.61
C ALA A 67 4.88 11.23 -0.66
N LEU A 68 4.30 12.06 -1.55
CA LEU A 68 2.86 12.13 -1.74
C LEU A 68 2.29 10.82 -2.30
N ILE A 69 2.91 10.24 -3.31
CA ILE A 69 2.50 8.95 -3.88
C ILE A 69 2.60 7.85 -2.80
N HIS A 70 3.67 7.84 -2.02
CA HIS A 70 3.84 6.90 -0.92
C HIS A 70 2.76 7.07 0.15
N MET A 71 2.46 8.32 0.54
CA MET A 71 1.38 8.62 1.48
C MET A 71 0.04 8.11 0.95
N MET A 72 -0.30 8.41 -0.30
CA MET A 72 -1.53 7.95 -0.94
C MET A 72 -1.61 6.42 -0.99
N GLY A 73 -0.51 5.74 -1.33
CA GLY A 73 -0.43 4.28 -1.33
C GLY A 73 -0.70 3.66 0.04
N ASN A 74 -0.20 4.28 1.12
CA ASN A 74 -0.49 3.85 2.49
C ASN A 74 -1.96 4.07 2.87
N VAL A 75 -2.53 5.22 2.52
CA VAL A 75 -3.96 5.52 2.75
C VAL A 75 -4.83 4.48 2.04
N PHE A 76 -4.59 4.23 0.75
CA PHE A 76 -5.37 3.25 -0.01
C PHE A 76 -5.19 1.81 0.48
N THR A 77 -3.99 1.45 0.94
CA THR A 77 -3.75 0.16 1.60
C THR A 77 -4.62 0.03 2.84
N ASN A 78 -4.63 1.04 3.73
CA ASN A 78 -5.44 1.02 4.94
C ASN A 78 -6.95 1.01 4.66
N MET A 79 -7.40 1.70 3.61
CA MET A 79 -8.78 1.64 3.15
C MET A 79 -9.16 0.25 2.64
N SER A 80 -8.30 -0.37 1.83
CA SER A 80 -8.47 -1.75 1.34
C SER A 80 -8.52 -2.72 2.51
N LEU A 81 -7.60 -2.62 3.46
CA LEU A 81 -7.61 -3.43 4.68
C LEU A 81 -8.87 -3.22 5.53
N GLY A 82 -9.55 -2.09 5.45
CA GLY A 82 -10.87 -1.91 6.08
C GLY A 82 -11.97 -2.72 5.41
N LYS A 83 -11.90 -2.91 4.09
CA LYS A 83 -12.99 -3.44 3.25
C LYS A 83 -12.83 -4.91 2.85
N VAL A 84 -11.61 -5.38 2.59
CA VAL A 84 -11.32 -6.71 2.04
C VAL A 84 -10.30 -7.49 2.90
N ALA A 85 -10.03 -8.75 2.56
CA ALA A 85 -9.03 -9.56 3.23
C ALA A 85 -7.61 -8.96 3.12
N VAL A 86 -6.78 -9.22 4.13
CA VAL A 86 -5.36 -8.79 4.14
C VAL A 86 -4.62 -9.43 2.97
N SER A 87 -4.83 -10.73 2.75
CA SER A 87 -4.25 -11.50 1.64
C SER A 87 -4.61 -10.87 0.30
N PHE A 88 -5.90 -10.59 0.06
CA PHE A 88 -6.36 -9.99 -1.18
C PHE A 88 -5.75 -8.61 -1.45
N THR A 89 -5.64 -7.77 -0.40
CA THR A 89 -4.97 -6.46 -0.52
C THR A 89 -3.52 -6.61 -1.00
N HIS A 90 -2.77 -7.55 -0.43
CA HIS A 90 -1.39 -7.80 -0.86
C HIS A 90 -1.30 -8.49 -2.22
N THR A 91 -2.30 -9.28 -2.60
CA THR A 91 -2.40 -9.82 -3.95
C THR A 91 -2.53 -8.70 -4.99
N ILE A 92 -3.40 -7.71 -4.78
CA ILE A 92 -3.48 -6.54 -5.68
C ILE A 92 -2.15 -5.78 -5.72
N LYS A 93 -1.48 -5.60 -4.56
CA LYS A 93 -0.17 -4.94 -4.51
C LYS A 93 0.92 -5.70 -5.28
N ALA A 94 0.77 -7.00 -5.50
CA ALA A 94 1.68 -7.76 -6.35
C ALA A 94 1.68 -7.29 -7.82
N MET A 95 0.75 -6.41 -8.23
CA MET A 95 0.75 -5.74 -9.54
C MET A 95 1.74 -4.55 -9.62
N GLU A 96 2.40 -4.14 -8.53
CA GLU A 96 3.44 -3.10 -8.54
C GLU A 96 4.44 -3.20 -9.72
N PRO A 97 5.04 -4.38 -10.03
CA PRO A 97 5.93 -4.52 -11.19
C PRO A 97 5.24 -4.26 -12.53
N PHE A 98 3.96 -4.61 -12.68
CA PHE A 98 3.21 -4.33 -13.91
C PHE A 98 3.09 -2.81 -14.13
N PHE A 99 2.66 -2.06 -13.10
CA PHE A 99 2.55 -0.61 -13.20
C PHE A 99 3.92 0.06 -13.37
N SER A 100 4.97 -0.46 -12.74
CA SER A 100 6.33 0.02 -12.92
C SER A 100 6.80 -0.08 -14.38
N VAL A 101 6.55 -1.22 -15.03
CA VAL A 101 6.90 -1.42 -16.45
C VAL A 101 6.05 -0.51 -17.33
N LEU A 102 4.73 -0.45 -17.08
CA LEU A 102 3.81 0.40 -17.83
C LEU A 102 4.23 1.88 -17.79
N PHE A 103 4.51 2.43 -16.60
CA PHE A 103 4.94 3.83 -16.48
C PHE A 103 6.34 4.05 -17.05
N SER A 104 7.23 3.08 -16.98
CA SER A 104 8.55 3.20 -17.64
C SER A 104 8.41 3.33 -19.16
N VAL A 105 7.50 2.56 -19.78
CA VAL A 105 7.20 2.70 -21.22
C VAL A 105 6.56 4.06 -21.51
N LEU A 106 5.51 4.43 -20.77
CA LEU A 106 4.70 5.62 -21.08
C LEU A 106 5.41 6.95 -20.79
N LEU A 107 6.17 7.03 -19.69
CA LEU A 107 6.79 8.27 -19.23
C LEU A 107 8.26 8.39 -19.64
N LEU A 108 8.98 7.27 -19.72
CA LEU A 108 10.43 7.26 -19.99
C LEU A 108 10.77 6.71 -21.38
N GLY A 109 9.79 6.18 -22.13
CA GLY A 109 10.01 5.61 -23.47
C GLY A 109 10.88 4.34 -23.47
N GLN A 110 11.03 3.67 -22.32
CA GLN A 110 11.88 2.47 -22.23
C GLN A 110 11.17 1.26 -22.84
N THR A 111 11.92 0.41 -23.52
CA THR A 111 11.42 -0.87 -24.04
C THR A 111 11.70 -2.00 -23.03
N PRO A 112 10.68 -2.64 -22.44
CA PRO A 112 10.88 -3.72 -21.51
C PRO A 112 11.41 -4.97 -22.22
N SER A 113 12.24 -5.75 -21.54
CA SER A 113 12.71 -7.01 -22.08
C SER A 113 11.58 -8.02 -22.21
N LEU A 114 11.70 -8.94 -23.17
CA LEU A 114 10.70 -10.01 -23.35
C LEU A 114 10.53 -10.86 -22.10
N LEU A 115 11.60 -11.06 -21.33
CA LEU A 115 11.56 -11.77 -20.04
C LEU A 115 10.78 -10.99 -18.99
N ALA A 116 10.94 -9.66 -18.91
CA ALA A 116 10.16 -8.83 -18.00
C ALA A 116 8.67 -8.95 -18.33
N VAL A 117 8.30 -8.78 -19.62
CA VAL A 117 6.91 -8.92 -20.08
C VAL A 117 6.38 -10.33 -19.80
N GLY A 118 7.17 -11.37 -20.08
CA GLY A 118 6.80 -12.77 -19.82
C GLY A 118 6.56 -13.05 -18.33
N SER A 119 7.35 -12.46 -17.43
CA SER A 119 7.17 -12.58 -15.98
C SER A 119 5.90 -11.87 -15.46
N LEU A 120 5.41 -10.85 -16.17
CA LEU A 120 4.18 -10.17 -15.79
C LEU A 120 2.93 -11.01 -16.06
N VAL A 121 2.97 -11.91 -17.04
CA VAL A 121 1.83 -12.77 -17.39
C VAL A 121 1.34 -13.61 -16.19
N PRO A 122 2.18 -14.42 -15.51
CA PRO A 122 1.73 -15.19 -14.35
C PRO A 122 1.37 -14.30 -13.15
N VAL A 123 2.03 -13.15 -12.98
CA VAL A 123 1.72 -12.20 -11.90
C VAL A 123 0.32 -11.61 -12.09
N VAL A 124 0.07 -10.99 -13.25
CA VAL A 124 -1.23 -10.38 -13.57
C VAL A 124 -2.32 -11.45 -13.61
N GLY A 125 -2.03 -12.62 -14.19
CA GLY A 125 -2.96 -13.75 -14.20
C GLY A 125 -3.36 -14.21 -12.80
N GLY A 126 -2.39 -14.36 -11.88
CA GLY A 126 -2.66 -14.71 -10.49
C GLY A 126 -3.54 -13.68 -9.77
N VAL A 127 -3.31 -12.38 -10.02
CA VAL A 127 -4.12 -11.31 -9.43
C VAL A 127 -5.55 -11.28 -9.99
N VAL A 128 -5.72 -11.47 -11.29
CA VAL A 128 -7.05 -11.56 -11.92
C VAL A 128 -7.83 -12.74 -11.35
N LEU A 129 -7.21 -13.91 -11.26
CA LEU A 129 -7.84 -15.10 -10.70
C LEU A 129 -8.23 -14.90 -9.23
N ALA A 130 -7.36 -14.32 -8.41
CA ALA A 130 -7.68 -14.01 -7.01
C ALA A 130 -8.81 -12.97 -6.88
N SER A 131 -8.92 -12.04 -7.82
CA SER A 131 -10.00 -11.04 -7.84
C SER A 131 -11.35 -11.65 -8.19
N MET A 132 -11.39 -12.65 -9.07
CA MET A 132 -12.63 -13.36 -9.43
C MET A 132 -13.16 -14.24 -8.30
N THR A 133 -12.30 -14.71 -7.39
CA THR A 133 -12.68 -15.63 -6.30
C THR A 133 -12.91 -14.94 -4.95
N GLU A 134 -12.59 -13.65 -4.83
CA GLU A 134 -12.77 -12.90 -3.60
C GLU A 134 -14.24 -12.50 -3.42
N VAL A 135 -14.90 -13.08 -2.41
CA VAL A 135 -16.32 -12.87 -2.08
C VAL A 135 -16.63 -11.40 -1.74
N SER A 136 -15.63 -10.66 -1.24
CA SER A 136 -15.76 -9.26 -0.87
C SER A 136 -15.42 -8.29 -2.02
N PHE A 137 -15.15 -8.78 -3.22
CA PHE A 137 -14.69 -7.96 -4.34
C PHE A 137 -15.80 -7.06 -4.88
N ASN A 138 -15.53 -5.76 -4.93
CA ASN A 138 -16.34 -4.78 -5.63
C ASN A 138 -15.41 -3.86 -6.43
N TRP A 139 -15.69 -3.67 -7.73
CA TRP A 139 -14.92 -2.81 -8.64
C TRP A 139 -14.77 -1.37 -8.11
N LEU A 140 -15.72 -0.89 -7.30
CA LEU A 140 -15.67 0.41 -6.63
C LEU A 140 -14.50 0.52 -5.63
N VAL A 141 -14.05 -0.58 -5.04
CA VAL A 141 -12.88 -0.58 -4.11
C VAL A 141 -11.57 -0.33 -4.87
N VAL A 142 -11.50 -0.75 -6.13
CA VAL A 142 -10.32 -0.59 -7.01
C VAL A 142 -10.24 0.81 -7.61
N ILE A 143 -11.38 1.39 -8.00
CA ILE A 143 -11.42 2.67 -8.75
C ILE A 143 -11.66 3.87 -7.83
N LEU A 144 -12.43 3.72 -6.75
CA LEU A 144 -12.77 4.79 -5.81
C LEU A 144 -12.73 4.28 -4.36
N PRO A 145 -11.54 4.24 -3.73
CA PRO A 145 -11.43 3.92 -2.31
C PRO A 145 -12.39 4.78 -1.46
N LEU A 146 -12.65 6.01 -1.90
CA LEU A 146 -13.46 7.05 -1.26
C LEU A 146 -14.96 6.75 -1.15
N VAL A 147 -15.52 5.81 -1.93
CA VAL A 147 -16.94 5.46 -1.80
C VAL A 147 -17.12 4.58 -0.57
N ASN A 148 -17.84 5.10 0.42
CA ASN A 148 -18.30 4.33 1.57
C ASN A 148 -19.36 3.33 1.08
N ILE A 149 -18.91 2.13 0.73
CA ILE A 149 -19.82 1.03 0.40
C ILE A 149 -20.32 0.51 1.76
N PRO A 150 -21.63 0.62 2.07
CA PRO A 150 -22.16 0.07 3.30
C PRO A 150 -21.80 -1.42 3.39
N ASN A 151 -21.34 -1.83 4.57
CA ASN A 151 -21.03 -3.23 4.90
C ASN A 151 -22.19 -4.11 4.44
N VAL A 152 -21.98 -4.93 3.40
CA VAL A 152 -22.90 -6.03 3.09
C VAL A 152 -22.64 -7.13 4.13
N LYS A 153 -23.07 -6.88 5.37
CA LYS A 153 -23.09 -7.85 6.48
C LYS A 153 -24.51 -8.35 6.77
N GLY A 154 -25.37 -8.36 5.77
CA GLY A 154 -26.71 -8.92 5.88
C GLY A 154 -27.17 -9.41 4.53
N LEU A 155 -26.75 -10.62 4.14
CA LEU A 155 -27.40 -11.53 3.18
C LEU A 155 -26.45 -12.73 3.00
N GLY A 156 -26.60 -13.75 3.85
CA GLY A 156 -25.74 -14.93 3.84
C GLY A 156 -25.66 -15.65 5.19
N LYS A 157 -26.77 -15.71 5.93
CA LYS A 157 -26.98 -16.71 6.97
C LYS A 157 -28.39 -17.27 6.77
N HIS A 158 -28.49 -18.22 5.85
CA HIS A 158 -29.32 -19.42 5.91
C HIS A 158 -28.72 -20.42 4.92
#